data_AF-A0A955EPM4-F1
#
_entry.id   AF-A0A955EPM4-F1
#
_cell.length_a   1.000
_cell.length_b   1.000
_cell.length_c   1.000
_cell.angle_alpha   90.00
_cell.angle_beta   90.00
_cell.angle_gamma   90.00
#
_symmetry.space_group_name_H-M   'P 1'
#
loop_
_entity.id
_entity.type
_entity.pdbx_description
1 polymer ?
#
loop_
_entity_poly.entity_id
_entity_poly.type
_entity_poly.pdbx_seq_one_letter_code
_entity_poly.pdbx_strand_id
1 'polypeptide(L)'
;MSARPAPVRRSRARSSRGFTFLELLVVMGAMAVLMGLTVGYLGSIGSATQLDQARGILVETFRRCQTASVGGSRRAVATLAMRTTEQGARVLRVSASIAQPVVTHQFEELDAISGGLIGRPTAVGIARGKGFTGSAGEFVMGGQIDYGRQSAFAMTEGFELDVRVKPDSGAQQMVLVEGKGADNQAVYRVALVRGAMGTSDYDVEVRLRVRKPGESARESDGNEVLYRTKDAPVRAASGSRWQRIEVSWHGLEASVRVNGLESSVTDAPRGRSTRRDASLDAGAADDVRELATPSDGLVSMSISSASSAFRGLMDTFQLRGVFRSSELQRDLPEALLCESPPLPVRLVFQNGALDPDVHARGVVLRFTDQQAPDDLPLSIIVGMNGTIDARQELGSSSAPGAEGKAP
;
A
#
# COMPACT_ATOMS: atom_id res chain seq x y z
N MET A 1 -30.70 76.41 79.07
CA MET A 1 -30.81 75.17 78.28
C MET A 1 -30.06 75.38 76.97
N SER A 2 -28.89 74.77 76.83
CA SER A 2 -27.95 74.98 75.73
C SER A 2 -27.92 73.72 74.87
N ALA A 3 -28.39 73.80 73.63
CA ALA A 3 -28.40 72.71 72.67
C ALA A 3 -27.08 72.73 71.86
N ARG A 4 -26.26 71.69 72.01
CA ARG A 4 -25.04 71.46 71.21
C ARG A 4 -25.44 70.94 69.81
N PRO A 5 -24.92 71.52 68.71
CA PRO A 5 -25.12 70.97 67.38
C PRO A 5 -24.21 69.76 67.12
N ALA A 6 -24.75 68.78 66.39
CA ALA A 6 -24.08 67.54 66.02
C ALA A 6 -22.97 67.73 64.97
N PRO A 7 -21.90 66.91 64.99
CA PRO A 7 -20.80 67.02 64.04
C PRO A 7 -21.18 66.49 62.65
N VAL A 8 -21.01 67.35 61.64
CA VAL A 8 -21.14 67.03 60.22
C VAL A 8 -19.96 66.16 59.78
N ARG A 9 -20.23 64.89 59.47
CA ARG A 9 -19.26 63.95 58.89
C ARG A 9 -18.99 64.35 57.43
N ARG A 10 -17.86 65.01 57.18
CA ARG A 10 -17.38 65.31 55.81
C ARG A 10 -16.96 64.01 55.13
N SER A 11 -17.72 63.58 54.13
CA SER A 11 -17.34 62.55 53.16
C SER A 11 -16.12 63.03 52.37
N ARG A 12 -14.95 62.44 52.63
CA ARG A 12 -13.75 62.63 51.80
C ARG A 12 -14.05 62.11 50.39
N ALA A 13 -14.07 63.02 49.41
CA ALA A 13 -14.03 62.65 48.01
C ALA A 13 -12.77 61.80 47.77
N ARG A 14 -12.95 60.51 47.49
CA ARG A 14 -11.87 59.65 46.98
C ARG A 14 -11.50 60.22 45.61
N SER A 15 -10.30 60.78 45.48
CA SER A 15 -9.78 61.16 44.17
C SER A 15 -9.63 59.89 43.34
N SER A 16 -10.46 59.76 42.31
CA SER A 16 -10.21 58.81 41.24
C SER A 16 -8.95 59.31 40.51
N ARG A 17 -7.79 58.75 40.84
CA ARG A 17 -6.60 58.86 39.99
C ARG A 17 -6.96 58.14 38.70
N GLY A 18 -7.40 58.91 37.70
CA GLY A 18 -7.63 58.39 36.35
C GLY A 18 -6.32 57.82 35.83
N PHE A 19 -6.39 56.62 35.27
CA PHE A 19 -5.27 56.02 34.55
C PHE A 19 -4.75 57.01 33.50
N THR A 20 -3.45 57.27 33.53
CA THR A 20 -2.85 58.15 32.53
C THR A 20 -2.79 57.41 31.18
N PHE A 21 -2.93 58.13 30.06
CA PHE A 21 -2.92 57.53 28.71
C PHE A 21 -1.69 56.63 28.47
N LEU A 22 -0.54 57.00 29.04
CA LEU A 22 0.70 56.23 28.99
C LEU A 22 0.58 54.87 29.70
N GLU A 23 -0.09 54.85 30.85
CA GLU A 23 -0.34 53.63 31.63
C GLU A 23 -1.26 52.66 30.88
N LEU A 24 -2.26 53.22 30.18
CA LEU A 24 -3.19 52.45 29.33
C LEU A 24 -2.45 51.84 28.13
N LEU A 25 -1.52 52.58 27.51
CA LEU A 25 -0.69 52.11 26.40
C LEU A 25 0.26 50.99 26.83
N VAL A 26 0.89 51.11 28.01
CA VAL A 26 1.75 50.06 28.59
C VAL A 26 0.95 48.79 28.87
N VAL A 27 -0.24 48.89 29.45
CA VAL A 27 -1.10 47.73 29.73
C VAL A 27 -1.55 47.05 28.45
N MET A 28 -1.95 47.81 27.42
CA MET A 28 -2.32 47.25 26.12
C MET A 28 -1.13 46.56 25.44
N GLY A 29 0.07 47.15 25.50
CA GLY A 29 1.29 46.53 24.97
C GLY A 29 1.64 45.21 25.67
N ALA A 30 1.58 45.19 27.00
CA ALA A 30 1.81 43.97 27.78
C ALA A 30 0.77 42.88 27.49
N MET A 31 -0.51 43.25 27.39
CA MET A 31 -1.60 42.32 27.03
C MET A 31 -1.43 41.76 25.61
N ALA A 32 -1.01 42.57 24.64
CA ALA A 32 -0.76 42.13 23.28
C ALA A 32 0.39 41.11 23.21
N VAL A 33 1.48 41.37 23.93
CA VAL A 33 2.61 40.42 24.03
C VAL A 33 2.17 39.13 24.69
N LEU A 34 1.43 39.20 25.80
CA LEU A 34 0.92 38.01 26.48
C LEU A 34 -0.02 37.21 25.58
N MET A 35 -0.97 37.85 24.90
CA MET A 35 -1.86 37.17 23.94
C MET A 35 -1.08 36.52 22.81
N GLY A 36 -0.08 37.21 22.24
CA GLY A 36 0.80 36.65 21.21
C GLY A 36 1.55 35.40 21.70
N LEU A 37 2.12 35.45 22.90
CA LEU A 37 2.78 34.30 23.52
C LEU A 37 1.80 33.16 23.83
N THR A 38 0.58 33.47 24.27
CA THR A 38 -0.43 32.46 24.61
C THR A 38 -0.92 31.73 23.36
N VAL A 39 -1.16 32.47 22.27
CA VAL A 39 -1.55 31.90 20.97
C VAL A 39 -0.42 31.04 20.40
N GLY A 40 0.83 31.52 20.45
CA GLY A 40 1.99 30.73 20.03
C GLY A 40 2.18 29.45 20.86
N TYR A 41 2.01 29.53 22.18
CA TYR A 41 2.12 28.39 23.08
C TYR A 41 1.02 27.34 22.85
N LEU A 42 -0.24 27.77 22.63
CA LEU A 42 -1.33 26.87 22.30
C LEU A 42 -1.14 26.20 20.94
N GLY A 43 -0.60 26.92 19.95
CA GLY A 43 -0.21 26.34 18.67
C GLY A 43 0.85 25.24 18.80
N SER A 44 1.92 25.50 19.56
CA SER A 44 3.00 24.54 19.79
C SER A 44 2.58 23.30 20.61
N ILE A 45 1.64 23.43 21.56
CA ILE A 45 1.07 22.26 22.24
C ILE A 45 0.28 21.39 21.24
N GLY A 46 -0.44 22.03 20.32
CA GLY A 46 -1.21 21.35 19.29
C GLY A 46 -0.34 20.48 18.40
N SER A 47 0.74 21.04 17.84
CA SER A 47 1.65 20.34 16.93
C SER A 47 2.37 19.16 17.61
N ALA A 48 2.90 19.35 18.82
CA ALA A 48 3.53 18.29 19.59
C ALA A 48 2.57 17.12 19.85
N THR A 49 1.30 17.42 20.13
CA THR A 49 0.25 16.40 20.32
C THR A 49 -0.07 15.66 19.03
N GLN A 50 -0.10 16.36 17.88
CA GLN A 50 -0.33 15.74 16.56
C GLN A 50 0.80 14.78 16.17
N LEU A 51 2.07 15.20 16.33
CA LEU A 51 3.22 14.35 16.06
C LEU A 51 3.25 13.11 16.97
N ASP A 52 2.91 13.27 18.25
CA ASP A 52 2.84 12.14 19.19
C ASP A 52 1.69 11.17 18.85
N GLN A 53 0.54 11.67 18.40
CA GLN A 53 -0.57 10.86 17.91
C GLN A 53 -0.17 10.08 16.66
N ALA A 54 0.46 10.74 15.69
CA ALA A 54 0.93 10.10 14.45
C ALA A 54 1.98 9.03 14.73
N ARG A 55 2.94 9.32 15.62
CA ARG A 55 3.91 8.34 16.12
C ARG A 55 3.20 7.10 16.67
N GLY A 56 2.21 7.29 17.54
CA GLY A 56 1.44 6.18 18.13
C GLY A 56 0.78 5.31 17.06
N ILE A 57 0.07 5.94 16.11
CA ILE A 57 -0.62 5.26 15.02
C ILE A 57 0.35 4.48 14.13
N LEU A 58 1.46 5.10 13.71
CA LEU A 58 2.44 4.49 12.83
C LEU A 58 3.15 3.30 13.49
N VAL A 59 3.66 3.49 14.71
CA VAL A 59 4.36 2.43 15.46
C VAL A 59 3.43 1.25 15.75
N GLU A 60 2.19 1.51 16.17
CA GLU A 60 1.21 0.47 16.40
C GLU A 60 0.92 -0.32 15.11
N THR A 61 0.70 0.39 14.00
CA THR A 61 0.39 -0.23 12.70
C THR A 61 1.56 -1.09 12.20
N PHE A 62 2.80 -0.59 12.30
CA PHE A 62 3.99 -1.34 11.89
C PHE A 62 4.23 -2.56 12.79
N ARG A 63 4.03 -2.45 14.11
CA ARG A 63 4.13 -3.60 15.03
C ARG A 63 3.05 -4.65 14.77
N ARG A 64 1.84 -4.23 14.39
CA ARG A 64 0.77 -5.16 13.96
C ARG A 64 1.18 -5.90 12.69
N CYS A 65 1.70 -5.23 11.67
CA CYS A 65 2.25 -5.88 10.48
C CYS A 65 3.38 -6.85 10.82
N GLN A 66 4.33 -6.41 11.64
CA GLN A 66 5.43 -7.23 12.12
C GLN A 66 4.93 -8.52 12.77
N THR A 67 4.02 -8.40 13.74
CA THR A 67 3.43 -9.55 14.46
C THR A 67 2.63 -10.46 13.52
N ALA A 68 1.84 -9.88 12.62
CA ALA A 68 1.01 -10.62 11.66
C ALA A 68 1.84 -11.39 10.62
N SER A 69 3.06 -10.91 10.32
CA SER A 69 3.99 -11.56 9.39
C SER A 69 4.74 -12.75 10.00
N VAL A 70 4.62 -12.99 11.31
CA VAL A 70 5.20 -14.16 11.96
C VAL A 70 4.42 -15.42 11.53
N GLY A 71 5.13 -16.48 11.13
CA GLY A 71 4.51 -17.76 10.75
C GLY A 71 4.87 -18.31 9.37
N GLY A 72 6.03 -17.93 8.80
CA GLY A 72 6.65 -18.58 7.64
C GLY A 72 6.09 -18.17 6.28
N SER A 73 4.79 -18.35 6.07
CA SER A 73 4.14 -18.14 4.76
C SER A 73 3.37 -16.83 4.64
N ARG A 74 3.20 -16.10 5.76
CA ARG A 74 2.46 -14.84 5.81
C ARG A 74 3.38 -13.67 5.50
N ARG A 75 2.89 -12.74 4.69
CA ARG A 75 3.47 -11.42 4.52
C ARG A 75 2.49 -10.39 5.05
N ALA A 76 3.00 -9.32 5.66
CA ALA A 76 2.17 -8.19 6.04
C ALA A 76 2.75 -6.93 5.40
N VAL A 77 1.90 -6.09 4.84
CA VAL A 77 2.31 -4.88 4.14
C VAL A 77 1.69 -3.69 4.86
N ALA A 78 2.53 -2.77 5.34
CA ALA A 78 2.10 -1.45 5.74
C ALA A 78 2.26 -0.49 4.56
N THR A 79 1.21 0.23 4.19
CA THR A 79 1.24 1.23 3.13
C THR A 79 0.89 2.58 3.70
N LEU A 80 1.75 3.56 3.47
CA LEU A 80 1.53 4.97 3.75
C LEU A 80 1.31 5.69 2.41
N ALA A 81 0.16 6.34 2.26
CA ALA A 81 -0.20 7.06 1.05
C ALA A 81 -0.98 8.33 1.38
N MET A 82 -0.99 9.30 0.46
CA MET A 82 -1.94 10.41 0.54
C MET A 82 -3.33 9.91 0.15
N ARG A 83 -4.35 10.45 0.82
CA ARG A 83 -5.76 10.24 0.47
C ARG A 83 -6.47 11.58 0.51
N THR A 84 -7.41 11.77 -0.41
CA THR A 84 -8.39 12.86 -0.32
C THR A 84 -9.61 12.39 0.47
N THR A 85 -9.95 13.08 1.55
CA THR A 85 -11.14 12.79 2.37
C THR A 85 -12.42 13.19 1.63
N GLU A 86 -13.58 12.77 2.13
CA GLU A 86 -14.88 13.19 1.59
C GLU A 86 -15.08 14.72 1.63
N GLN A 87 -14.36 15.41 2.52
CA GLN A 87 -14.36 16.87 2.64
C GLN A 87 -13.35 17.56 1.70
N GLY A 88 -12.60 16.79 0.90
CA GLY A 88 -11.59 17.32 -0.02
C GLY A 88 -10.23 17.61 0.64
N ALA A 89 -10.09 17.41 1.94
CA ALA A 89 -8.80 17.55 2.62
C ALA A 89 -7.86 16.39 2.25
N ARG A 90 -6.58 16.70 2.00
CA ARG A 90 -5.55 15.70 1.73
C ARG A 90 -4.91 15.28 3.04
N VAL A 91 -5.02 14.00 3.39
CA VAL A 91 -4.49 13.44 4.64
C VAL A 91 -3.58 12.26 4.35
N LEU A 92 -2.57 12.06 5.17
CA LEU A 92 -1.79 10.83 5.14
C LEU A 92 -2.60 9.70 5.75
N ARG A 93 -2.68 8.57 5.05
CA ARG A 93 -3.30 7.35 5.54
C ARG A 93 -2.27 6.26 5.66
N VAL A 94 -2.19 5.66 6.84
CA VAL A 94 -1.50 4.39 7.03
C VAL A 94 -2.51 3.26 6.99
N SER A 95 -2.18 2.20 6.26
CA SER A 95 -2.98 0.98 6.18
C SER A 95 -2.08 -0.22 6.43
N ALA A 96 -2.60 -1.20 7.16
CA ALA A 96 -1.98 -2.52 7.25
C ALA A 96 -2.83 -3.55 6.49
N SER A 97 -2.11 -4.39 5.74
CA SER A 97 -2.67 -5.51 5.01
C SER A 97 -1.90 -6.78 5.30
N ILE A 98 -2.54 -7.93 5.19
CA ILE A 98 -1.92 -9.24 5.35
C ILE A 98 -2.12 -10.00 4.04
N ALA A 99 -1.04 -10.48 3.44
CA ALA A 99 -1.09 -11.42 2.33
C ALA A 99 -1.05 -12.85 2.87
N GLN A 100 -2.12 -13.61 2.64
CA GLN A 100 -2.24 -15.00 3.09
C GLN A 100 -2.38 -15.94 1.88
N PRO A 101 -1.75 -17.13 1.91
CA PRO A 101 -1.93 -18.13 0.86
C PRO A 101 -3.40 -18.54 0.71
N VAL A 102 -3.94 -18.38 -0.50
CA VAL A 102 -5.25 -18.89 -0.90
C VAL A 102 -5.09 -20.21 -1.63
N VAL A 103 -4.08 -20.28 -2.52
CA VAL A 103 -3.66 -21.51 -3.19
C VAL A 103 -2.17 -21.63 -3.07
N THR A 104 -1.71 -22.80 -2.66
CA THR A 104 -0.35 -23.28 -2.78
C THR A 104 -0.37 -24.68 -3.39
N HIS A 105 0.23 -24.85 -4.56
CA HIS A 105 0.34 -26.14 -5.22
C HIS A 105 1.80 -26.46 -5.50
N GLN A 106 2.26 -27.56 -4.93
CA GLN A 106 3.51 -28.23 -5.28
C GLN A 106 3.13 -29.44 -6.13
N PHE A 107 3.64 -29.53 -7.36
CA PHE A 107 3.20 -30.54 -8.32
C PHE A 107 3.91 -31.89 -8.13
N GLU A 108 4.04 -32.34 -6.88
CA GLU A 108 4.55 -33.69 -6.55
C GLU A 108 3.49 -34.76 -6.79
N GLU A 109 2.23 -34.41 -6.48
CA GLU A 109 1.06 -35.22 -6.74
C GLU A 109 0.00 -34.37 -7.46
N LEU A 110 -0.82 -35.02 -8.30
CA LEU A 110 -1.93 -34.38 -9.01
C LEU A 110 -3.10 -34.04 -8.08
N ASP A 111 -3.19 -34.74 -6.95
CA ASP A 111 -4.18 -34.50 -5.90
C ASP A 111 -3.79 -33.20 -5.16
N ALA A 112 -4.15 -32.09 -5.79
CA ALA A 112 -3.83 -30.74 -5.36
C ALA A 112 -4.66 -30.35 -4.12
N ILE A 113 -4.33 -30.92 -2.95
CA ILE A 113 -4.88 -30.43 -1.69
C ILE A 113 -4.13 -29.17 -1.31
N SER A 114 -4.81 -28.04 -1.46
CA SER A 114 -4.22 -26.73 -1.28
C SER A 114 -4.98 -25.93 -0.23
N GLY A 115 -4.49 -25.90 1.02
CA GLY A 115 -5.20 -25.18 2.09
C GLY A 115 -6.64 -25.66 2.33
N GLY A 116 -6.92 -26.93 2.03
CA GLY A 116 -8.28 -27.51 2.10
C GLY A 116 -9.10 -27.40 0.82
N LEU A 117 -8.57 -26.74 -0.23
CA LEU A 117 -9.16 -26.74 -1.56
C LEU A 117 -8.76 -28.00 -2.33
N ILE A 118 -9.71 -28.58 -3.05
CA ILE A 118 -9.49 -29.74 -3.90
C ILE A 118 -9.52 -29.26 -5.36
N GLY A 119 -8.34 -29.22 -5.99
CA GLY A 119 -8.22 -28.93 -7.41
C GLY A 119 -8.74 -30.07 -8.28
N ARG A 120 -9.40 -29.74 -9.40
CA ARG A 120 -9.88 -30.69 -10.40
C ARG A 120 -9.02 -30.57 -11.66
N PRO A 121 -7.97 -31.39 -11.82
CA PRO A 121 -7.12 -31.33 -12.99
C PRO A 121 -7.88 -31.82 -14.23
N THR A 122 -7.72 -31.09 -15.33
CA THR A 122 -8.18 -31.48 -16.67
C THR A 122 -7.01 -31.34 -17.62
N ALA A 123 -6.61 -32.41 -18.30
CA ALA A 123 -5.47 -32.41 -19.23
C ALA A 123 -4.15 -31.85 -18.61
N VAL A 124 -3.90 -32.20 -17.34
CA VAL A 124 -2.64 -31.92 -16.63
C VAL A 124 -2.02 -33.25 -16.23
N GLY A 125 -0.73 -33.43 -16.53
CA GLY A 125 0.07 -34.58 -16.12
C GLY A 125 1.09 -34.22 -15.04
N ILE A 126 1.82 -35.21 -14.54
CA ILE A 126 2.98 -35.01 -13.66
C ILE A 126 4.23 -35.47 -14.39
N ALA A 127 5.14 -34.53 -14.65
CA ALA A 127 6.45 -34.76 -15.23
C ALA A 127 7.48 -35.00 -14.12
N ARG A 128 7.58 -36.25 -13.65
CA ARG A 128 8.53 -36.67 -12.60
C ARG A 128 9.98 -36.42 -13.00
N GLY A 129 10.77 -35.86 -12.08
CA GLY A 129 12.19 -35.57 -12.28
C GLY A 129 12.48 -34.43 -13.27
N LYS A 130 11.44 -33.74 -13.76
CA LYS A 130 11.57 -32.56 -14.62
C LYS A 130 11.27 -31.26 -13.86
N GLY A 131 10.88 -31.33 -12.58
CA GLY A 131 10.63 -30.19 -11.71
C GLY A 131 11.86 -29.33 -11.46
N PHE A 132 11.64 -28.11 -10.97
CA PHE A 132 12.72 -27.32 -10.38
C PHE A 132 13.13 -27.92 -9.04
N THR A 133 12.15 -28.37 -8.25
CA THR A 133 12.35 -29.25 -7.11
C THR A 133 11.51 -30.51 -7.30
N GLY A 134 12.11 -31.61 -7.77
CA GLY A 134 11.40 -32.89 -7.89
C GLY A 134 10.52 -32.99 -9.15
N SER A 135 9.22 -32.90 -8.97
CA SER A 135 8.21 -33.10 -10.03
C SER A 135 7.56 -31.79 -10.47
N ALA A 136 7.09 -31.73 -11.72
CA ALA A 136 6.34 -30.58 -12.24
C ALA A 136 4.99 -30.99 -12.83
N GLY A 137 4.03 -30.09 -12.80
CA GLY A 137 2.79 -30.19 -13.55
C GLY A 137 3.08 -29.95 -15.03
N GLU A 138 2.72 -30.90 -15.87
CA GLU A 138 2.82 -30.81 -17.33
C GLU A 138 1.46 -30.40 -17.89
N PHE A 139 1.39 -29.17 -18.40
CA PHE A 139 0.16 -28.62 -18.96
C PHE A 139 0.21 -28.73 -20.48
N VAL A 140 -0.79 -29.39 -21.06
CA VAL A 140 -0.99 -29.49 -22.51
C VAL A 140 -2.15 -28.61 -22.96
N MET A 141 -2.54 -28.68 -24.24
CA MET A 141 -3.69 -27.93 -24.74
C MET A 141 -4.97 -28.31 -23.97
N GLY A 142 -5.66 -27.31 -23.41
CA GLY A 142 -6.83 -27.50 -22.53
C GLY A 142 -6.47 -27.82 -21.07
N GLY A 143 -5.17 -27.91 -20.75
CA GLY A 143 -4.66 -28.17 -19.42
C GLY A 143 -5.06 -27.08 -18.42
N GLN A 144 -5.79 -27.46 -17.36
CA GLN A 144 -6.15 -26.55 -16.27
C GLN A 144 -6.38 -27.32 -14.96
N ILE A 145 -6.25 -26.62 -13.83
CA ILE A 145 -6.68 -27.13 -12.52
C ILE A 145 -7.74 -26.16 -12.00
N ASP A 146 -8.98 -26.63 -11.93
CA ASP A 146 -10.11 -25.84 -11.45
C ASP A 146 -10.33 -26.07 -9.95
N TYR A 147 -10.30 -24.98 -9.17
CA TYR A 147 -10.59 -25.01 -7.74
C TYR A 147 -12.04 -24.66 -7.43
N GLY A 148 -12.87 -24.46 -8.46
CA GLY A 148 -14.26 -24.09 -8.33
C GLY A 148 -14.43 -22.70 -7.71
N ARG A 149 -15.63 -22.45 -7.16
CA ARG A 149 -16.02 -21.17 -6.58
C ARG A 149 -15.42 -21.02 -5.19
N GLN A 150 -14.61 -19.99 -5.01
CA GLN A 150 -13.97 -19.64 -3.75
C GLN A 150 -14.46 -18.28 -3.25
N SER A 151 -14.36 -18.06 -1.94
CA SER A 151 -14.67 -16.76 -1.35
C SER A 151 -13.72 -15.71 -1.90
N ALA A 152 -14.29 -14.69 -2.56
CA ALA A 152 -13.56 -13.55 -3.09
C ALA A 152 -13.09 -12.60 -1.97
N PHE A 153 -13.59 -12.77 -0.74
CA PHE A 153 -13.20 -11.98 0.43
C PHE A 153 -11.68 -11.98 0.64
N ALA A 154 -11.01 -13.06 0.22
CA ALA A 154 -9.57 -13.16 0.34
C ALA A 154 -8.77 -12.24 -0.59
N MET A 155 -9.38 -11.68 -1.63
CA MET A 155 -8.67 -10.99 -2.71
C MET A 155 -9.27 -9.62 -3.02
N THR A 156 -10.05 -9.02 -2.13
CA THR A 156 -10.70 -7.72 -2.39
C THR A 156 -9.67 -6.59 -2.55
N GLU A 157 -8.59 -6.61 -1.78
CA GLU A 157 -7.59 -5.53 -1.73
C GLU A 157 -6.36 -5.84 -2.59
N GLY A 158 -6.30 -7.06 -3.12
CA GLY A 158 -5.34 -7.47 -4.12
C GLY A 158 -4.83 -8.89 -3.95
N PHE A 159 -3.71 -9.18 -4.60
CA PHE A 159 -3.13 -10.51 -4.61
C PHE A 159 -1.62 -10.49 -4.89
N GLU A 160 -0.97 -11.58 -4.50
CA GLU A 160 0.39 -11.92 -4.91
C GLU A 160 0.37 -13.28 -5.60
N LEU A 161 1.06 -13.41 -6.71
CA LEU A 161 1.33 -14.66 -7.40
C LEU A 161 2.84 -14.89 -7.38
N ASP A 162 3.27 -16.07 -6.94
CA ASP A 162 4.64 -16.56 -7.08
C ASP A 162 4.58 -17.91 -7.79
N VAL A 163 5.12 -17.98 -8.99
CA VAL A 163 5.04 -19.18 -9.82
C VAL A 163 6.36 -19.47 -10.51
N ARG A 164 6.76 -20.74 -10.53
CA ARG A 164 7.90 -21.23 -11.32
C ARG A 164 7.39 -21.95 -12.55
N VAL A 165 7.79 -21.44 -13.72
CA VAL A 165 7.34 -21.93 -15.01
C VAL A 165 8.48 -22.21 -15.97
N LYS A 166 8.21 -23.12 -16.90
CA LYS A 166 8.98 -23.38 -18.09
C LYS A 166 8.01 -23.43 -19.28
N PRO A 167 7.67 -22.28 -19.89
CA PRO A 167 6.68 -22.23 -20.96
C PRO A 167 7.22 -22.85 -22.25
N ASP A 168 6.35 -23.58 -22.94
CA ASP A 168 6.58 -23.99 -24.32
C ASP A 168 6.39 -22.81 -25.26
N SER A 169 6.99 -22.90 -26.46
CA SER A 169 6.79 -21.90 -27.50
C SER A 169 5.51 -22.18 -28.32
N GLY A 170 5.00 -21.13 -28.97
CA GLY A 170 4.01 -21.27 -30.04
C GLY A 170 2.59 -20.82 -29.70
N ALA A 171 2.21 -20.77 -28.42
CA ALA A 171 0.96 -20.15 -28.02
C ALA A 171 1.08 -18.61 -28.09
N GLN A 172 0.05 -17.92 -28.58
CA GLN A 172 0.00 -16.45 -28.57
C GLN A 172 -0.27 -15.89 -27.17
N GLN A 173 -1.04 -16.63 -26.37
CA GLN A 173 -1.36 -16.31 -25.00
C GLN A 173 -1.50 -17.61 -24.18
N MET A 174 -1.02 -17.58 -22.96
CA MET A 174 -1.09 -18.67 -21.98
C MET A 174 -1.48 -18.10 -20.62
N VAL A 175 -2.57 -18.55 -20.04
CA VAL A 175 -3.01 -18.09 -18.72
C VAL A 175 -2.26 -18.85 -17.65
N LEU A 176 -1.72 -18.13 -16.66
CA LEU A 176 -1.11 -18.74 -15.48
C LEU A 176 -2.16 -18.95 -14.40
N VAL A 177 -2.96 -17.93 -14.14
CA VAL A 177 -4.08 -17.98 -13.19
C VAL A 177 -5.18 -17.03 -13.62
N GLU A 178 -6.42 -17.45 -13.40
CA GLU A 178 -7.62 -16.68 -13.69
C GLU A 178 -8.64 -16.84 -12.57
N GLY A 179 -9.23 -15.72 -12.16
CA GLY A 179 -10.37 -15.67 -11.27
C GLY A 179 -11.55 -15.06 -11.99
N LYS A 180 -12.65 -15.80 -12.13
CA LYS A 180 -13.87 -15.38 -12.83
C LYS A 180 -15.04 -15.13 -11.90
N GLY A 181 -15.83 -14.11 -12.21
CA GLY A 181 -17.11 -13.88 -11.55
C GLY A 181 -18.22 -14.84 -12.01
N ALA A 182 -19.40 -14.67 -11.42
CA ALA A 182 -20.60 -15.44 -11.81
C ALA A 182 -21.04 -15.18 -13.26
N ASP A 183 -20.68 -14.02 -13.81
CA ASP A 183 -20.89 -13.62 -15.22
C ASP A 183 -19.82 -14.23 -16.17
N ASN A 184 -18.93 -15.09 -15.66
CA ASN A 184 -17.80 -15.67 -16.38
C ASN A 184 -16.80 -14.63 -16.92
N GLN A 185 -16.87 -13.38 -16.44
CA GLN A 185 -15.86 -12.37 -16.73
C GLN A 185 -14.70 -12.49 -15.75
N ALA A 186 -13.47 -12.26 -16.23
CA ALA A 186 -12.29 -12.29 -15.37
C ALA A 186 -12.30 -11.09 -14.42
N VAL A 187 -12.27 -11.36 -13.12
CA VAL A 187 -12.01 -10.37 -12.06
C VAL A 187 -10.52 -10.07 -12.02
N TYR A 188 -9.69 -11.11 -12.11
CA TYR A 188 -8.26 -10.99 -12.30
C TYR A 188 -7.76 -12.09 -13.24
N ARG A 189 -6.71 -11.76 -13.99
CA ARG A 189 -6.04 -12.70 -14.89
C ARG A 189 -4.57 -12.36 -14.99
N VAL A 190 -3.71 -13.35 -14.78
CA VAL A 190 -2.28 -13.26 -15.09
C VAL A 190 -2.00 -14.20 -16.24
N ALA A 191 -1.43 -13.67 -17.31
CA ALA A 191 -1.13 -14.42 -18.53
C ALA A 191 0.27 -14.10 -19.06
N LEU A 192 0.83 -15.04 -19.80
CA LEU A 192 1.95 -14.85 -20.69
C LEU A 192 1.41 -14.51 -22.07
N VAL A 193 1.81 -13.38 -22.64
CA VAL A 193 1.37 -12.92 -23.97
C VAL A 193 2.59 -12.73 -24.84
N ARG A 194 2.55 -13.25 -26.06
CA ARG A 194 3.70 -13.18 -26.97
C ARG A 194 4.12 -11.73 -27.19
N GLY A 195 5.42 -11.48 -27.10
CA GLY A 195 6.00 -10.16 -27.36
C GLY A 195 5.69 -9.66 -28.78
N ALA A 196 5.51 -8.35 -28.93
CA ALA A 196 5.13 -7.74 -30.21
C ALA A 196 6.17 -7.93 -31.34
N MET A 197 7.43 -8.21 -31.01
CA MET A 197 8.54 -8.30 -31.98
C MET A 197 8.70 -9.68 -32.64
N GLY A 198 7.68 -10.54 -32.62
CA GLY A 198 7.74 -11.86 -33.25
C GLY A 198 8.72 -12.83 -32.57
N THR A 199 9.25 -12.47 -31.39
CA THR A 199 10.03 -13.38 -30.54
C THR A 199 9.14 -14.55 -30.09
N SER A 200 9.76 -15.68 -29.75
CA SER A 200 9.04 -16.78 -29.06
C SER A 200 8.73 -16.44 -27.60
N ASP A 201 9.30 -15.36 -27.08
CA ASP A 201 9.26 -14.97 -25.68
C ASP A 201 7.96 -14.23 -25.32
N TYR A 202 7.71 -14.15 -24.02
CA TYR A 202 6.46 -13.70 -23.43
C TYR A 202 6.63 -12.47 -22.56
N ASP A 203 5.73 -11.51 -22.74
CA ASP A 203 5.40 -10.51 -21.74
C ASP A 203 4.49 -11.13 -20.68
N VAL A 204 4.59 -10.63 -19.45
CA VAL A 204 3.61 -10.90 -18.40
C VAL A 204 2.53 -9.83 -18.49
N GLU A 205 1.29 -10.27 -18.64
CA GLU A 205 0.09 -9.46 -18.71
C GLU A 205 -0.76 -9.70 -17.47
N VAL A 206 -1.14 -8.62 -16.78
CA VAL A 206 -2.01 -8.64 -15.60
C VAL A 206 -3.24 -7.80 -15.91
N ARG A 207 -4.40 -8.44 -16.00
CA ARG A 207 -5.70 -7.80 -16.18
C ARG A 207 -6.49 -7.86 -14.91
N LEU A 208 -6.99 -6.72 -14.47
CA LEU A 208 -7.72 -6.58 -13.21
C LEU A 208 -8.99 -5.79 -13.46
N ARG A 209 -10.13 -6.30 -13.00
CA ARG A 209 -11.36 -5.52 -12.87
C ARG A 209 -11.33 -4.89 -11.48
N VAL A 210 -11.34 -3.56 -11.42
CA VAL A 210 -11.17 -2.80 -10.20
C VAL A 210 -12.35 -1.85 -9.97
N ARG A 211 -12.56 -1.44 -8.74
CA ARG A 211 -13.57 -0.46 -8.33
C ARG A 211 -13.01 0.52 -7.33
N LYS A 212 -13.71 1.63 -7.12
CA LYS A 212 -13.41 2.51 -5.99
C LYS A 212 -13.92 1.90 -4.68
N PRO A 213 -13.28 2.17 -3.54
CA PRO A 213 -13.77 1.74 -2.23
C PRO A 213 -15.18 2.29 -1.98
N GLY A 214 -16.10 1.42 -1.54
CA GLY A 214 -17.50 1.77 -1.29
C GLY A 214 -18.40 1.81 -2.55
N GLU A 215 -17.85 1.67 -3.75
CA GLU A 215 -18.63 1.57 -4.98
C GLU A 215 -19.37 0.23 -5.05
N SER A 216 -20.64 0.27 -5.47
CA SER A 216 -21.42 -0.95 -5.58
C SER A 216 -20.91 -1.82 -6.73
N ALA A 217 -21.03 -3.16 -6.61
CA ALA A 217 -20.56 -4.08 -7.66
C ALA A 217 -21.23 -3.83 -9.02
N ARG A 218 -22.43 -3.22 -9.07
CA ARG A 218 -23.17 -2.93 -10.30
C ARG A 218 -22.64 -1.69 -11.06
N GLU A 219 -22.02 -0.75 -10.36
CA GLU A 219 -21.49 0.48 -10.97
C GLU A 219 -20.10 0.26 -11.59
N SER A 220 -19.37 -0.75 -11.09
CA SER A 220 -17.99 -1.07 -11.47
C SER A 220 -17.81 -1.76 -12.84
N ASP A 221 -18.89 -2.01 -13.59
CA ASP A 221 -18.91 -2.92 -14.75
C ASP A 221 -17.97 -2.57 -15.94
N GLY A 222 -17.24 -1.45 -15.91
CA GLY A 222 -16.33 -1.03 -16.98
C GLY A 222 -14.86 -0.81 -16.60
N ASN A 223 -14.49 -0.85 -15.32
CA ASN A 223 -13.16 -0.45 -14.87
C ASN A 223 -12.21 -1.65 -14.86
N GLU A 224 -11.63 -1.97 -16.01
CA GLU A 224 -10.50 -2.90 -16.07
C GLU A 224 -9.18 -2.15 -16.34
N VAL A 225 -8.14 -2.59 -15.65
CA VAL A 225 -6.78 -2.09 -15.76
C VAL A 225 -5.91 -3.19 -16.33
N LEU A 226 -5.02 -2.82 -17.25
CA LEU A 226 -4.16 -3.72 -17.99
C LEU A 226 -2.71 -3.31 -17.81
N TYR A 227 -1.98 -4.12 -17.05
CA TYR A 227 -0.55 -3.99 -16.85
C TYR A 227 0.17 -5.00 -17.74
N ARG A 228 1.17 -4.55 -18.50
CA ARG A 228 1.99 -5.43 -19.33
C ARG A 228 3.47 -5.08 -19.20
N THR A 229 4.31 -6.09 -19.02
CA THR A 229 5.77 -5.91 -19.04
C THR A 229 6.26 -5.55 -20.43
N LYS A 230 7.42 -4.89 -20.51
CA LYS A 230 8.14 -4.67 -21.76
C LYS A 230 9.20 -5.75 -22.00
N ASP A 231 9.61 -5.90 -23.26
CA ASP A 231 10.78 -6.66 -23.70
C ASP A 231 10.73 -8.19 -23.49
N ALA A 232 9.55 -8.76 -23.33
CA ALA A 232 9.32 -10.20 -23.24
C ALA A 232 10.28 -10.91 -22.26
N PRO A 233 10.22 -10.60 -20.96
CA PRO A 233 11.18 -11.06 -19.96
C PRO A 233 11.14 -12.57 -19.74
N VAL A 234 10.05 -13.25 -20.14
CA VAL A 234 9.86 -14.68 -19.96
C VAL A 234 10.24 -15.42 -21.24
N ARG A 235 11.35 -16.16 -21.21
CA ARG A 235 11.89 -16.87 -22.38
C ARG A 235 11.13 -18.17 -22.66
N ALA A 236 10.74 -18.38 -23.91
CA ALA A 236 10.14 -19.64 -24.36
C ALA A 236 11.16 -20.39 -25.22
N ALA A 237 11.65 -21.54 -24.75
CA ALA A 237 12.55 -22.37 -25.55
C ALA A 237 12.59 -23.82 -25.06
N SER A 238 12.73 -24.77 -25.98
CA SER A 238 13.09 -26.15 -25.67
C SER A 238 14.49 -26.17 -25.04
N GLY A 239 14.56 -26.25 -23.72
CA GLY A 239 15.81 -26.14 -22.95
C GLY A 239 15.92 -24.87 -22.10
N SER A 240 14.89 -24.03 -22.04
CA SER A 240 14.84 -22.90 -21.12
C SER A 240 15.03 -23.37 -19.67
N ARG A 241 15.75 -22.54 -18.90
CA ARG A 241 15.84 -22.69 -17.45
C ARG A 241 14.48 -22.37 -16.84
N TRP A 242 14.22 -22.93 -15.66
CA TRP A 242 13.09 -22.52 -14.84
C TRP A 242 13.11 -21.01 -14.59
N GLN A 243 11.96 -20.37 -14.77
CA GLN A 243 11.79 -18.94 -14.54
C GLN A 243 10.80 -18.72 -13.40
N ARG A 244 11.17 -17.89 -12.43
CA ARG A 244 10.27 -17.47 -11.35
C ARG A 244 9.57 -16.19 -11.78
N ILE A 245 8.25 -16.17 -11.73
CA ILE A 245 7.41 -15.00 -12.01
C ILE A 245 6.71 -14.62 -10.71
N GLU A 246 6.95 -13.40 -10.27
CA GLU A 246 6.32 -12.82 -9.09
C GLU A 246 5.47 -11.64 -9.55
N VAL A 247 4.16 -11.73 -9.36
CA VAL A 247 3.21 -10.64 -9.63
C VAL A 247 2.61 -10.20 -8.31
N SER A 248 2.55 -8.91 -8.07
CA SER A 248 1.89 -8.36 -6.88
C SER A 248 1.02 -7.19 -7.29
N TRP A 249 -0.19 -7.12 -6.76
CA TRP A 249 -1.05 -5.96 -6.87
C TRP A 249 -1.74 -5.71 -5.53
N HIS A 250 -1.72 -4.46 -5.08
CA HIS A 250 -2.21 -4.07 -3.75
C HIS A 250 -3.10 -2.83 -3.81
N GLY A 251 -3.96 -2.73 -4.81
CA GLY A 251 -4.91 -1.62 -4.94
C GLY A 251 -4.36 -0.33 -5.55
N LEU A 252 -3.05 -0.13 -5.58
CA LEU A 252 -2.43 1.08 -6.14
C LEU A 252 -1.68 0.78 -7.44
N GLU A 253 -0.74 -0.15 -7.35
CA GLU A 253 0.18 -0.49 -8.44
C GLU A 253 0.30 -2.01 -8.58
N ALA A 254 0.61 -2.46 -9.79
CA ALA A 254 1.09 -3.80 -10.04
C ALA A 254 2.61 -3.78 -10.17
N SER A 255 3.30 -4.69 -9.48
CA SER A 255 4.73 -4.95 -9.70
C SER A 255 4.88 -6.37 -10.23
N VAL A 256 5.75 -6.53 -11.24
CA VAL A 256 6.07 -7.81 -11.86
C VAL A 256 7.57 -8.00 -11.82
N ARG A 257 8.02 -9.13 -11.27
CA ARG A 257 9.42 -9.56 -11.29
C ARG A 257 9.56 -10.88 -12.01
N VAL A 258 10.62 -10.99 -12.80
CA VAL A 258 10.99 -12.24 -13.47
C VAL A 258 12.41 -12.59 -13.06
N ASN A 259 12.59 -13.73 -12.41
CA ASN A 259 13.85 -14.16 -11.81
C ASN A 259 14.46 -13.13 -10.84
N GLY A 260 13.61 -12.48 -10.04
CA GLY A 260 14.01 -11.44 -9.08
C GLY A 260 14.31 -10.07 -9.70
N LEU A 261 14.29 -9.93 -11.03
CA LEU A 261 14.47 -8.64 -11.71
C LEU A 261 13.11 -7.98 -11.93
N GLU A 262 12.95 -6.75 -11.42
CA GLU A 262 11.76 -5.95 -11.65
C GLU A 262 11.65 -5.58 -13.14
N SER A 263 10.52 -5.93 -13.73
CA SER A 263 10.22 -5.65 -15.13
C SER A 263 9.40 -4.39 -15.21
N SER A 264 9.80 -3.44 -16.06
CA SER A 264 9.01 -2.22 -16.26
C SER A 264 7.62 -2.57 -16.78
N VAL A 265 6.61 -2.17 -16.01
CA VAL A 265 5.21 -2.35 -16.36
C VAL A 265 4.74 -1.09 -17.07
N THR A 266 4.13 -1.24 -18.24
CA THR A 266 3.47 -0.12 -18.91
C THR A 266 1.98 -0.27 -18.73
N ASP A 267 1.34 0.78 -18.23
CA ASP A 267 -0.12 0.88 -18.24
C ASP A 267 -0.54 1.04 -19.70
N ALA A 268 -1.13 0.00 -20.26
CA ALA A 268 -1.44 0.00 -21.69
C ALA A 268 -2.64 0.93 -21.92
N PRO A 269 -2.52 2.00 -22.74
CA PRO A 269 -3.64 2.87 -23.02
C PRO A 269 -4.72 2.04 -23.73
N ARG A 270 -5.88 1.89 -23.08
CA ARG A 270 -7.05 1.22 -23.66
C ARG A 270 -7.38 1.88 -24.99
N GLY A 271 -7.34 1.11 -26.07
CA GLY A 271 -7.85 1.54 -27.36
C GLY A 271 -9.30 1.98 -27.21
N ARG A 272 -9.56 3.25 -27.56
CA ARG A 272 -10.90 3.81 -27.80
C ARG A 272 -11.85 3.87 -26.58
N SER A 273 -11.39 4.37 -25.44
CA SER A 273 -12.31 5.16 -24.61
C SER A 273 -12.58 6.48 -25.33
N THR A 274 -13.85 6.79 -25.59
CA THR A 274 -14.30 8.01 -26.25
C THR A 274 -13.81 9.23 -25.48
N ARG A 275 -12.80 9.90 -26.05
CA ARG A 275 -12.40 11.31 -25.94
C ARG A 275 -13.40 12.23 -25.18
N ARG A 276 -13.48 12.09 -23.86
CA ARG A 276 -13.97 13.12 -22.93
C ARG A 276 -13.01 13.15 -21.75
N ASP A 277 -12.37 14.30 -21.62
CA ASP A 277 -11.70 14.80 -20.42
C ASP A 277 -10.43 14.05 -19.97
N ALA A 278 -9.39 14.12 -20.81
CA ALA A 278 -8.01 13.82 -20.44
C ALA A 278 -7.36 14.89 -19.53
N SER A 279 -8.15 15.78 -18.93
CA SER A 279 -7.72 16.74 -17.90
C SER A 279 -8.16 16.34 -16.48
N LEU A 280 -8.75 15.15 -16.31
CA LEU A 280 -8.95 14.55 -14.99
C LEU A 280 -7.65 13.87 -14.52
N ASP A 281 -7.04 14.53 -13.54
CA ASP A 281 -6.46 13.88 -12.37
C ASP A 281 -5.03 13.30 -12.44
N ALA A 282 -4.04 14.19 -12.46
CA ALA A 282 -2.80 13.95 -11.70
C ALA A 282 -3.05 13.81 -10.17
N GLY A 283 -4.29 14.04 -9.71
CA GLY A 283 -4.80 13.73 -8.36
C GLY A 283 -5.44 12.35 -8.21
N ALA A 284 -5.56 11.52 -9.26
CA ALA A 284 -6.21 10.20 -9.21
C ALA A 284 -5.25 9.07 -8.81
N ALA A 285 -3.99 9.40 -8.52
CA ALA A 285 -3.03 8.48 -7.93
C ALA A 285 -3.32 8.19 -6.43
N ASP A 286 -4.22 8.95 -5.79
CA ASP A 286 -4.44 8.90 -4.34
C ASP A 286 -5.54 7.91 -3.90
N ASP A 287 -6.36 7.37 -4.82
CA ASP A 287 -7.43 6.44 -4.46
C ASP A 287 -6.98 4.99 -4.60
N VAL A 288 -6.77 4.34 -3.45
CA VAL A 288 -6.69 2.87 -3.34
C VAL A 288 -7.89 2.25 -4.07
N ARG A 289 -7.63 1.34 -5.01
CA ARG A 289 -8.67 0.59 -5.72
C ARG A 289 -8.84 -0.79 -5.10
N GLU A 290 -10.04 -1.33 -5.17
CA GLU A 290 -10.35 -2.72 -4.79
C GLU A 290 -10.56 -3.56 -6.05
N LEU A 291 -10.35 -4.87 -5.98
CA LEU A 291 -10.84 -5.78 -7.01
C LEU A 291 -12.38 -5.77 -6.99
N ALA A 292 -12.95 -5.67 -8.20
CA ALA A 292 -14.39 -5.70 -8.40
C ALA A 292 -14.90 -7.12 -8.15
N THR A 293 -15.19 -7.42 -6.88
CA THR A 293 -15.72 -8.72 -6.50
C THR A 293 -17.17 -8.87 -6.97
N PRO A 294 -17.57 -10.06 -7.46
CA PRO A 294 -18.94 -10.33 -7.84
C PRO A 294 -19.91 -10.12 -6.68
N SER A 295 -21.17 -9.82 -6.99
CA SER A 295 -22.19 -9.53 -5.97
C SER A 295 -22.48 -10.70 -5.02
N ASP A 296 -22.23 -11.94 -5.43
CA ASP A 296 -22.33 -13.13 -4.58
C ASP A 296 -21.05 -13.41 -3.77
N GLY A 297 -20.02 -12.57 -3.92
CA GLY A 297 -18.77 -12.69 -3.20
C GLY A 297 -17.95 -13.93 -3.56
N LEU A 298 -18.24 -14.59 -4.68
CA LEU A 298 -17.58 -15.83 -5.09
C LEU A 298 -16.84 -15.65 -6.41
N VAL A 299 -15.59 -16.11 -6.45
CA VAL A 299 -14.76 -16.13 -7.66
C VAL A 299 -14.40 -17.58 -8.00
N SER A 300 -14.69 -18.00 -9.23
CA SER A 300 -14.22 -19.28 -9.76
C SER A 300 -12.75 -19.15 -10.11
N MET A 301 -11.90 -19.97 -9.52
CA MET A 301 -10.45 -19.82 -9.65
C MET A 301 -9.83 -21.05 -10.31
N SER A 302 -8.94 -20.80 -11.26
CA SER A 302 -8.19 -21.87 -11.93
C SER A 302 -6.72 -21.53 -12.13
N ILE A 303 -5.86 -22.53 -12.01
CA ILE A 303 -4.51 -22.50 -12.59
C ILE A 303 -4.67 -22.85 -14.06
N SER A 304 -4.17 -21.99 -14.93
CA SER A 304 -4.45 -22.03 -16.37
C SER A 304 -5.95 -21.82 -16.69
N SER A 305 -6.29 -21.81 -17.98
CA SER A 305 -7.64 -21.56 -18.49
C SER A 305 -7.91 -22.40 -19.72
N ALA A 306 -9.06 -23.08 -19.81
CA ALA A 306 -9.40 -23.95 -20.95
C ALA A 306 -9.27 -23.28 -22.33
N SER A 307 -9.63 -22.00 -22.45
CA SER A 307 -9.60 -21.25 -23.72
C SER A 307 -8.22 -20.72 -24.10
N SER A 308 -7.28 -20.68 -23.17
CA SER A 308 -5.94 -20.12 -23.37
C SER A 308 -4.96 -20.81 -22.43
N ALA A 309 -4.93 -22.15 -22.51
CA ALA A 309 -4.23 -22.97 -21.54
C ALA A 309 -2.72 -22.67 -21.54
N PHE A 310 -2.13 -22.65 -20.36
CA PHE A 310 -0.69 -22.76 -20.20
C PHE A 310 -0.19 -24.03 -20.90
N ARG A 311 0.93 -23.92 -21.61
CA ARG A 311 1.62 -25.04 -22.24
C ARG A 311 3.06 -25.06 -21.75
N GLY A 312 3.48 -26.20 -21.20
CA GLY A 312 4.81 -26.37 -20.63
C GLY A 312 4.75 -26.93 -19.21
N LEU A 313 5.78 -26.62 -18.41
CA LEU A 313 5.92 -27.14 -17.05
C LEU A 313 5.71 -26.05 -15.99
N MET A 314 5.05 -26.39 -14.89
CA MET A 314 4.89 -25.55 -13.69
C MET A 314 5.31 -26.35 -12.45
N ASP A 315 6.14 -25.78 -11.57
CA ASP A 315 6.75 -26.51 -10.45
C ASP A 315 6.21 -26.08 -9.08
N THR A 316 6.20 -24.78 -8.83
CA THR A 316 5.59 -24.19 -7.64
C THR A 316 4.58 -23.16 -8.08
N PHE A 317 3.40 -23.18 -7.49
CA PHE A 317 2.38 -22.16 -7.68
C PHE A 317 1.88 -21.70 -6.32
N GLN A 318 1.96 -20.40 -6.05
CA GLN A 318 1.38 -19.81 -4.86
C GLN A 318 0.62 -18.53 -5.22
N LEU A 319 -0.68 -18.54 -4.94
CA LEU A 319 -1.54 -17.37 -4.99
C LEU A 319 -1.88 -16.96 -3.57
N ARG A 320 -1.52 -15.74 -3.19
CA ARG A 320 -1.90 -15.12 -1.93
C ARG A 320 -2.94 -14.05 -2.18
N GLY A 321 -3.95 -14.04 -1.34
CA GLY A 321 -4.92 -12.96 -1.26
C GLY A 321 -4.43 -11.88 -0.31
N VAL A 322 -4.60 -10.61 -0.66
CA VAL A 322 -4.25 -9.47 0.18
C VAL A 322 -5.52 -8.99 0.90
N PHE A 323 -5.44 -8.94 2.22
CA PHE A 323 -6.54 -8.59 3.10
C PHE A 323 -6.22 -7.28 3.81
N ARG A 324 -7.08 -6.27 3.70
CA ARG A 324 -7.06 -5.09 4.59
C ARG A 324 -8.24 -5.20 5.53
N SER A 325 -7.99 -5.08 6.83
CA SER A 325 -9.07 -4.78 7.76
C SER A 325 -9.30 -3.27 7.72
N SER A 326 -10.56 -2.84 7.64
CA SER A 326 -10.92 -1.42 7.76
C SER A 326 -10.46 -0.84 9.10
N GLU A 327 -10.42 -1.66 10.16
CA GLU A 327 -9.89 -1.30 11.49
C GLU A 327 -8.37 -1.01 11.47
N LEU A 328 -7.68 -1.45 10.42
CA LEU A 328 -6.25 -1.27 10.20
C LEU A 328 -5.94 -0.14 9.22
N GLN A 329 -6.94 0.65 8.83
CA GLN A 329 -6.74 1.90 8.10
C GLN A 329 -6.96 3.07 9.07
N ARG A 330 -5.95 3.93 9.19
CA ARG A 330 -6.03 5.11 10.06
C ARG A 330 -5.48 6.33 9.33
N ASP A 331 -6.25 7.40 9.37
CA ASP A 331 -5.79 8.71 8.94
C ASP A 331 -4.87 9.30 10.02
N LEU A 332 -3.76 9.87 9.58
CA LEU A 332 -2.89 10.67 10.40
C LEU A 332 -3.44 12.10 10.49
N PRO A 333 -3.04 12.88 11.50
CA PRO A 333 -3.37 14.31 11.59
C PRO A 333 -3.13 15.05 10.27
N GLU A 334 -4.07 15.92 9.89
CA GLU A 334 -4.14 16.53 8.55
C GLU A 334 -2.92 17.40 8.21
N ALA A 335 -2.28 17.99 9.21
CA ALA A 335 -1.14 18.89 9.01
C ALA A 335 0.18 18.15 8.71
N LEU A 336 0.22 16.82 8.77
CA LEU A 336 1.46 16.07 8.59
C LEU A 336 1.84 15.87 7.13
N LEU A 337 3.13 16.09 6.85
CA LEU A 337 3.78 15.74 5.60
C LEU A 337 4.79 14.62 5.81
N CYS A 338 4.89 13.71 4.85
CA CYS A 338 5.98 12.74 4.77
C CYS A 338 7.03 13.28 3.79
N GLU A 339 8.20 13.67 4.30
CA GLU A 339 9.26 14.29 3.50
C GLU A 339 10.10 13.25 2.75
N SER A 340 10.29 12.09 3.34
CA SER A 340 11.12 11.02 2.79
C SER A 340 10.74 9.67 3.39
N PRO A 341 10.67 8.58 2.60
CA PRO A 341 10.76 8.55 1.12
C PRO A 341 9.51 9.17 0.45
N PRO A 342 9.55 9.44 -0.87
CA PRO A 342 8.36 9.90 -1.59
C PRO A 342 7.22 8.88 -1.47
N LEU A 343 6.00 9.39 -1.34
CA LEU A 343 4.79 8.58 -1.27
C LEU A 343 4.40 8.02 -2.65
N PRO A 344 3.73 6.86 -2.70
CA PRO A 344 3.38 6.00 -1.57
C PRO A 344 4.60 5.23 -1.03
N VAL A 345 4.63 4.99 0.28
CA VAL A 345 5.67 4.17 0.92
C VAL A 345 5.08 2.83 1.33
N ARG A 346 5.77 1.75 0.95
CA ARG A 346 5.36 0.37 1.24
C ARG A 346 6.42 -0.33 2.06
N LEU A 347 6.04 -0.83 3.23
CA LEU A 347 6.88 -1.65 4.10
C LEU A 347 6.33 -3.07 4.09
N VAL A 348 7.14 -4.02 3.64
CA VAL A 348 6.75 -5.44 3.53
C VAL A 348 7.48 -6.18 4.63
N PHE A 349 6.71 -6.83 5.50
CA PHE A 349 7.20 -7.62 6.60
C PHE A 349 7.02 -9.11 6.29
N GLN A 350 8.06 -9.88 6.58
CA GLN A 350 8.06 -11.34 6.51
C GLN A 350 8.81 -11.89 7.73
N ASN A 351 8.22 -12.86 8.42
CA ASN A 351 8.81 -13.48 9.61
C ASN A 351 9.20 -12.49 10.72
N GLY A 352 8.42 -11.41 10.90
CA GLY A 352 8.67 -10.40 11.93
C GLY A 352 9.79 -9.42 11.62
N ALA A 353 10.32 -9.41 10.39
CA ALA A 353 11.37 -8.54 9.90
C ALA A 353 10.94 -7.87 8.58
N LEU A 354 11.67 -6.86 8.10
CA LEU A 354 11.46 -6.37 6.74
C LEU A 354 11.89 -7.45 5.74
N ASP A 355 11.08 -7.67 4.71
CA ASP A 355 11.36 -8.66 3.67
C ASP A 355 12.64 -8.26 2.90
N PRO A 356 13.74 -9.03 2.99
CA PRO A 356 15.00 -8.69 2.34
C PRO A 356 14.94 -8.76 0.81
N ASP A 357 13.96 -9.47 0.25
CA ASP A 357 13.74 -9.52 -1.20
C ASP A 357 13.06 -8.24 -1.73
N VAL A 358 12.52 -7.42 -0.83
CA VAL A 358 11.85 -6.14 -1.17
C VAL A 358 12.68 -4.96 -0.66
N HIS A 359 13.26 -5.07 0.53
CA HIS A 359 13.98 -4.01 1.21
C HIS A 359 15.47 -4.31 1.25
N ALA A 360 16.26 -3.54 0.49
CA ALA A 360 17.72 -3.68 0.54
C ALA A 360 18.34 -3.15 1.85
N ARG A 361 17.63 -2.26 2.55
CA ARG A 361 18.05 -1.62 3.81
C ARG A 361 16.83 -1.21 4.63
N GLY A 362 17.05 -0.89 5.89
CA GLY A 362 16.02 -0.31 6.75
C GLY A 362 15.46 0.98 6.15
N VAL A 363 14.20 1.28 6.49
CA VAL A 363 13.47 2.44 5.97
C VAL A 363 13.36 3.49 7.07
N VAL A 364 13.63 4.74 6.72
CA VAL A 364 13.46 5.90 7.60
C VAL A 364 12.36 6.77 7.02
N LEU A 365 11.26 6.93 7.76
CA LEU A 365 10.16 7.82 7.41
C LEU A 365 10.34 9.12 8.19
N ARG A 366 10.31 10.25 7.50
CA ARG A 366 10.44 11.58 8.12
C ARG A 366 9.16 12.37 7.95
N PHE A 367 8.66 12.91 9.05
CA PHE A 367 7.44 13.68 9.09
C PHE A 367 7.65 15.07 9.68
N THR A 368 7.01 16.06 9.07
CA THR A 368 6.93 17.44 9.55
C THR A 368 5.49 17.90 9.66
N ASP A 369 5.23 18.79 10.61
CA ASP A 369 3.93 19.45 10.77
C ASP A 369 3.93 20.74 9.93
N GLN A 370 3.03 20.84 8.96
CA GLN A 370 2.87 22.04 8.12
C GLN A 370 2.49 23.28 8.92
N GLN A 371 1.79 23.12 10.05
CA GLN A 371 1.36 24.25 10.89
C GLN A 371 2.48 24.74 11.80
N ALA A 372 3.52 23.92 12.01
CA ALA A 372 4.68 24.24 12.83
C ALA A 372 5.97 23.72 12.16
N PRO A 373 6.40 24.31 11.02
CA PRO A 373 7.54 23.81 10.25
C PRO A 373 8.89 23.92 10.99
N ASP A 374 8.95 24.75 12.03
CA ASP A 374 10.12 24.92 12.89
C ASP A 374 10.21 23.85 14.00
N ASP A 375 9.16 23.02 14.19
CA ASP A 375 9.19 21.95 15.17
C ASP A 375 10.10 20.79 14.74
N LEU A 376 10.56 20.03 15.73
CA LEU A 376 11.44 18.90 15.51
C LEU A 376 10.73 17.82 14.67
N PRO A 377 11.30 17.38 13.54
CA PRO A 377 10.67 16.37 12.71
C PRO A 377 10.59 15.03 13.44
N LEU A 378 9.50 14.30 13.18
CA LEU A 378 9.32 12.93 13.64
C LEU A 378 9.98 11.97 12.65
N SER A 379 10.94 11.18 13.12
CA SER A 379 11.57 10.11 12.36
C SER A 379 11.13 8.73 12.87
N ILE A 380 10.53 7.92 12.00
CA ILE A 380 10.24 6.50 12.26
C ILE A 380 11.24 5.64 11.51
N ILE A 381 12.03 4.86 12.23
CA ILE A 381 13.06 3.98 11.69
C ILE A 381 12.55 2.54 11.79
N VAL A 382 12.44 1.87 10.64
CA VAL A 382 12.12 0.45 10.55
C VAL A 382 13.34 -0.29 10.05
N GLY A 383 14.04 -0.98 10.96
CA GLY A 383 15.25 -1.74 10.68
C GLY A 383 14.99 -3.07 9.98
N MET A 384 16.01 -3.59 9.28
CA MET A 384 15.91 -4.86 8.56
C MET A 384 15.53 -6.04 9.45
N ASN A 385 15.96 -6.04 10.71
CA ASN A 385 15.66 -7.07 11.70
C ASN A 385 14.31 -6.87 12.42
N GLY A 386 13.45 -5.96 11.92
CA GLY A 386 12.16 -5.66 12.52
C GLY A 386 12.22 -4.71 13.72
N THR A 387 13.34 -4.05 13.99
CA THR A 387 13.34 -2.94 14.96
C THR A 387 12.45 -1.82 14.45
N ILE A 388 11.57 -1.28 15.30
CA ILE A 388 10.74 -0.12 15.00
C ILE A 388 11.00 0.90 16.10
N ASP A 389 11.68 1.97 15.73
CA ASP A 389 12.07 3.07 16.61
C ASP A 389 11.46 4.38 16.13
N ALA A 390 11.09 5.25 17.07
CA ALA A 390 10.47 6.53 16.79
C ALA A 390 11.18 7.63 17.58
N ARG A 391 11.77 8.58 16.87
CA ARG A 391 12.58 9.65 17.47
C ARG A 391 12.06 11.00 16.98
N GLN A 392 11.96 11.96 17.89
CA GLN A 392 11.98 13.36 17.48
C GLN A 392 13.45 13.72 17.31
N GLU A 393 13.84 14.11 16.09
CA GLU A 393 15.22 14.54 15.85
C GLU A 393 15.42 15.88 16.55
N LEU A 394 16.10 15.89 17.71
CA LEU A 394 16.63 17.12 18.28
C LEU A 394 17.48 17.76 17.20
N GLY A 395 16.96 18.84 16.62
CA GLY A 395 17.56 19.51 15.48
C GLY A 395 19.05 19.60 15.74
N SER A 396 19.84 18.88 14.93
CA SER A 396 21.28 18.99 15.04
C SER A 396 21.55 20.44 14.74
N SER A 397 21.73 21.24 15.80
CA SER A 397 22.29 22.56 15.71
C SER A 397 23.65 22.33 15.09
N SER A 398 23.69 22.37 13.76
CA SER A 398 24.89 22.47 12.98
C SER A 398 25.48 23.79 13.43
N ALA A 399 26.33 23.72 14.45
CA ALA A 399 27.00 24.87 15.01
C ALA A 399 27.64 25.62 13.83
N PRO A 400 27.19 26.85 13.53
CA PRO A 400 27.76 27.61 12.44
C PRO A 400 29.19 27.98 12.86
N GLY A 401 30.18 27.42 12.18
CA GLY A 401 31.56 27.89 12.28
C GLY A 401 32.49 26.98 13.09
N ALA A 402 33.08 26.02 12.39
CA ALA A 402 34.49 25.73 12.55
C ALA A 402 35.07 25.49 11.15
N GLU A 403 35.20 26.56 10.36
CA GLU A 403 36.18 26.60 9.28
C GLU A 403 37.58 26.50 9.91
N GLY A 404 37.99 25.28 10.22
CA GLY A 404 39.38 24.96 10.50
C GLY A 404 40.15 25.03 9.19
N LYS A 405 40.86 26.13 8.96
CA LYS A 405 41.96 26.18 8.00
C LYS A 405 42.92 25.03 8.32
N ALA A 406 43.04 24.08 7.41
CA ALA A 406 44.12 23.09 7.43
C ALA A 406 45.46 23.79 7.12
N PRO A 407 46.58 23.35 7.73
CA PRO A 407 47.92 23.77 7.34
C PRO A 407 48.34 23.21 5.97
#